data_AF-A0A2W6T4A6-F1
#
_entry.id   AF-A0A2W6T4A6-F1
#
_cell.length_a   1.000
_cell.length_b   1.000
_cell.length_c   1.000
_cell.angle_alpha   90.00
_cell.angle_beta   90.00
_cell.angle_gamma   90.00
#
_symmetry.space_group_name_H-M   'P 1'
#
loop_
_entity.id
_entity.type
_entity.pdbx_description
1 polymer ?
#
loop_
_entity_poly.entity_id
_entity_poly.type
_entity_poly.pdbx_seq_one_letter_code
_entity_poly.pdbx_strand_id
1 'polypeptide(L)' 'MHSTARVALPTGGNHTDTLELRDDDGNFLCFVPADASPEMVAIAYRLYGQGLNIGVRAGEAAAWAKLRHLIGAAAATEAS' A
#
# COMPACT_ATOMS: atom_id res chain seq x y z
N MET A 1 -4.69 0.52 13.52
CA MET A 1 -4.02 1.84 13.56
C MET A 1 -4.76 2.77 12.63
N HIS A 2 -5.11 3.97 13.09
CA HIS A 2 -5.58 5.04 12.20
C HIS A 2 -4.31 5.66 11.59
N SER A 3 -3.83 5.12 10.47
CA SER A 3 -2.78 5.80 9.70
C SER A 3 -3.40 7.08 9.12
N THR A 4 -2.63 8.16 9.16
CA THR A 4 -3.07 9.49 8.73
C THR A 4 -2.23 9.93 7.55
N ALA A 5 -2.87 10.48 6.52
CA ALA A 5 -2.17 10.99 5.35
C ALA A 5 -1.90 12.48 5.47
N ARG A 6 -0.83 12.94 4.84
CA ARG A 6 -0.43 14.35 4.79
C ARG A 6 -0.30 14.80 3.35
N VAL A 7 -0.75 16.02 3.08
CA VAL A 7 -0.53 16.69 1.80
C VAL A 7 0.72 17.55 1.91
N ALA A 8 1.62 17.44 0.95
CA ALA A 8 2.90 18.14 0.93
C ALA A 8 3.19 18.74 -0.46
N LEU A 9 4.07 19.74 -0.49
CA LEU A 9 4.59 20.26 -1.76
C LEU A 9 5.50 19.22 -2.43
N PRO A 10 5.44 19.09 -3.76
CA PRO A 10 6.31 18.17 -4.50
C PRO A 10 7.79 18.46 -4.29
N THR A 11 8.57 17.42 -4.05
CA THR A 11 10.03 17.53 -3.94
C THR A 11 10.68 17.27 -5.30
N GLY A 12 10.85 18.34 -6.09
CA GLY A 12 11.53 18.32 -7.40
C GLY A 12 10.59 18.12 -8.59
N GLY A 13 10.98 18.67 -9.76
CA GLY A 13 10.18 18.63 -11.00
C GLY A 13 9.18 19.80 -11.16
N ASN A 14 8.64 19.96 -12.38
CA ASN A 14 7.56 20.92 -12.67
C ASN A 14 6.20 20.27 -12.34
N HIS A 15 5.84 20.28 -11.07
CA HIS A 15 4.56 19.79 -10.56
C HIS A 15 3.69 20.96 -10.06
N THR A 16 3.50 21.97 -10.91
CA THR A 16 2.88 23.25 -10.54
C THR A 16 1.44 23.14 -10.08
N ASP A 17 0.70 22.13 -10.57
CA ASP A 17 -0.75 21.99 -10.31
C ASP A 17 -1.09 20.75 -9.48
N THR A 18 -0.10 20.18 -8.79
CA THR A 18 -0.28 18.96 -8.00
C THR A 18 0.44 19.03 -6.67
N LEU A 19 -0.09 18.31 -5.69
CA LEU A 19 0.50 18.10 -4.37
C LEU A 19 0.82 16.62 -4.19
N GLU A 20 1.76 16.32 -3.30
CA GLU A 20 2.06 14.95 -2.92
C GLU A 20 1.16 14.53 -1.75
N LEU A 21 0.52 13.36 -1.89
CA LEU A 21 -0.09 12.65 -0.78
C LEU A 21 0.94 11.69 -0.21
N ARG A 22 1.21 11.81 1.09
CA ARG A 22 2.18 10.99 1.82
C ARG A 22 1.51 10.24 2.98
N ASP A 23 2.04 9.08 3.32
CA ASP A 23 1.64 8.35 4.54
C ASP A 23 2.22 8.99 5.81
N ASP A 24 1.95 8.39 6.95
CA ASP A 24 2.40 8.83 8.27
C ASP A 24 3.92 8.75 8.46
N ASP A 25 4.58 7.85 7.74
CA ASP A 25 6.04 7.72 7.69
C ASP A 25 6.68 8.71 6.70
N GLY A 26 5.86 9.47 5.96
CA GLY A 26 6.30 10.47 4.99
C GLY A 26 6.65 9.89 3.61
N ASN A 27 6.31 8.63 3.34
CA ASN A 27 6.50 8.01 2.04
C ASN A 27 5.50 8.57 1.03
N PHE A 28 5.96 8.80 -0.20
CA PHE A 28 5.11 9.21 -1.31
C PHE A 28 4.11 8.10 -1.67
N LEU A 29 2.83 8.45 -1.75
CA LEU A 29 1.77 7.56 -2.21
C LEU A 29 1.38 7.86 -3.66
N CYS A 30 0.97 9.10 -3.91
CA CYS A 30 0.58 9.57 -5.24
C CYS A 30 0.54 11.10 -5.30
N PHE A 31 0.37 11.64 -6.51
CA PHE A 31 0.01 13.04 -6.71
C PHE A 31 -1.51 13.23 -6.64
N VAL A 32 -1.94 14.34 -6.05
CA VAL A 32 -3.31 14.84 -6.08
C VAL A 32 -3.34 16.24 -6.71
N PRO A 33 -4.43 16.65 -7.38
CA PRO A 33 -4.56 18.02 -7.87
C PRO A 33 -4.42 19.05 -6.74
N ALA A 34 -3.78 20.19 -7.00
CA ALA A 34 -3.61 21.24 -6.00
C ALA A 34 -4.93 21.91 -5.59
N ASP A 35 -5.94 21.85 -6.45
CA ASP A 35 -7.30 22.32 -6.21
C ASP A 35 -8.24 21.22 -5.66
N ALA A 36 -7.71 20.01 -5.38
CA ALA A 36 -8.50 18.92 -4.85
C ALA A 36 -9.08 19.26 -3.47
N SER A 37 -10.37 18.98 -3.29
CA SER A 37 -11.01 19.17 -1.98
C SER A 37 -10.45 18.17 -0.95
N PRO A 38 -10.50 18.50 0.36
CA PRO A 38 -10.10 17.58 1.42
C PRO A 38 -10.82 16.22 1.33
N GLU A 39 -12.09 16.20 0.92
CA GLU A 39 -12.87 14.98 0.75
C GLU A 39 -12.31 14.10 -0.37
N MET A 40 -11.95 14.70 -1.51
CA MET A 40 -11.30 14.00 -2.63
C MET A 40 -9.97 13.37 -2.20
N VAL A 41 -9.14 14.11 -1.46
CA VAL A 41 -7.88 13.62 -0.92
C VAL A 41 -8.11 12.45 0.05
N ALA A 42 -9.12 12.56 0.91
CA ALA A 42 -9.50 11.50 1.84
C ALA A 42 -10.05 10.25 1.12
N ILE A 43 -10.72 10.40 -0.03
CA ILE A 43 -11.15 9.27 -0.87
C ILE A 43 -9.93 8.59 -1.50
N ALA A 44 -9.02 9.36 -2.10
CA ALA A 44 -7.80 8.83 -2.70
C ALA A 44 -6.98 8.02 -1.68
N TYR A 45 -6.82 8.54 -0.46
CA TYR A 45 -6.12 7.83 0.61
C TYR A 45 -6.85 6.54 1.04
N ARG A 46 -8.18 6.57 1.15
CA ARG A 46 -8.97 5.37 1.49
C ARG A 46 -8.86 4.28 0.43
N LEU A 47 -8.89 4.65 -0.85
CA LEU A 47 -8.72 3.72 -1.96
C LEU A 47 -7.32 3.08 -1.94
N TYR A 48 -6.28 3.88 -1.67
CA TYR A 48 -4.92 3.36 -1.45
C TYR A 48 -4.90 2.32 -0.32
N GLY A 49 -5.43 2.68 0.85
CA GLY A 49 -5.49 1.76 2.00
C GLY A 49 -6.29 0.50 1.72
N GLN A 50 -7.37 0.57 0.94
CA GLN A 50 -8.13 -0.61 0.51
C GLN A 50 -7.31 -1.51 -0.40
N GLY A 51 -6.64 -0.94 -1.41
CA GLY A 51 -5.75 -1.68 -2.31
C GLY A 51 -4.59 -2.35 -1.58
N LEU A 52 -3.93 -1.62 -0.67
CA LEU A 52 -2.85 -2.16 0.16
C LEU A 52 -3.33 -3.34 1.01
N ASN A 53 -4.48 -3.20 1.69
CA ASN A 53 -5.02 -4.29 2.51
C ASN A 53 -5.36 -5.54 1.68
N ILE A 54 -5.92 -5.36 0.48
CA ILE A 54 -6.19 -6.48 -0.44
C ILE A 54 -4.87 -7.14 -0.87
N GLY A 55 -3.87 -6.34 -1.23
CA GLY A 55 -2.54 -6.81 -1.64
C GLY A 55 -1.82 -7.57 -0.52
N VAL A 56 -1.82 -7.02 0.70
CA VAL A 56 -1.24 -7.67 1.89
C VAL A 56 -1.92 -9.00 2.16
N ARG A 57 -3.25 -9.05 2.17
CA ARG A 57 -3.99 -10.31 2.38
C ARG A 57 -3.70 -11.34 1.29
N ALA A 58 -3.61 -10.92 0.03
CA ALA A 58 -3.24 -11.81 -1.07
C ALA A 58 -1.79 -12.34 -0.91
N GLY A 59 -0.87 -11.47 -0.50
CA GLY A 59 0.52 -11.83 -0.21
C GLY A 59 0.66 -12.81 0.96
N GLU A 60 -0.04 -12.56 2.07
CA GLU A 60 -0.11 -13.46 3.22
C GLU A 60 -0.67 -14.83 2.83
N ALA A 61 -1.76 -14.86 2.06
CA ALA A 61 -2.35 -16.10 1.57
C ALA A 61 -1.36 -16.90 0.71
N ALA A 62 -0.62 -16.23 -0.19
CA ALA A 62 0.40 -16.84 -1.02
C ALA A 62 1.59 -17.35 -0.19
N ALA A 63 2.07 -16.58 0.79
CA ALA A 63 3.14 -16.98 1.69
C ALA A 63 2.73 -18.22 2.51
N TRP A 64 1.50 -18.24 3.04
CA TRP A 64 0.95 -19.39 3.75
C TRP A 64 0.80 -20.62 2.86
N ALA A 65 0.37 -20.46 1.61
CA ALA A 65 0.30 -21.56 0.65
C ALA A 65 1.69 -22.16 0.38
N LYS A 66 2.70 -21.31 0.18
CA LYS A 66 4.09 -21.74 -0.02
C LYS A 66 4.62 -22.49 1.21
N LEU A 67 4.38 -21.97 2.42
CA LEU A 67 4.81 -22.63 3.65
C LEU A 67 4.18 -24.01 3.81
N ARG A 68 2.86 -24.15 3.59
CA ARG A 68 2.18 -25.46 3.61
C ARG A 68 2.75 -26.43 2.59
N HIS A 69 3.05 -25.95 1.38
CA HIS A 69 3.68 -26.78 0.35
C HIS A 69 5.05 -27.31 0.80
N LEU A 70 5.90 -26.43 1.35
CA LEU A 70 7.23 -26.83 1.83
C LEU A 70 7.15 -27.85 2.98
N ILE A 71 6.21 -27.67 3.91
CA ILE A 71 5.96 -28.65 4.99
C ILE A 71 5.53 -30.00 4.40
N GLY A 72 4.60 -29.99 3.45
CA GLY A 72 4.13 -31.21 2.80
C GLY A 72 5.24 -31.95 2.03
N ALA A 73 6.09 -31.21 1.31
CA ALA A 73 7.23 -31.76 0.58
C ALA A 73 8.27 -32.39 1.53
N ALA A 74 8.55 -31.75 2.67
CA ALA A 74 9.45 -32.28 3.69
C ALA A 74 8.92 -33.60 4.27
N ALA A 75 7.65 -33.65 4.67
CA ALA A 75 7.03 -34.85 5.22
C ALA A 75 7.01 -36.04 4.22
N ALA A 76 6.83 -35.75 2.93
CA ALA A 76 6.88 -36.78 1.88
C ALA A 76 8.31 -37.33 1.67
N THR A 77 9.33 -36.51 1.94
CA THR A 77 10.74 -36.91 1.83
C THR A 77 11.14 -37.81 3.01
N GLU A 78 10.60 -37.59 4.21
CA GLU A 78 10.86 -38.42 5.39
C GLU A 78 10.16 -39.80 5.34
N ALA A 79 9.14 -39.95 4.50
CA ALA A 79 8.39 -41.20 4.33
C ALA A 79 8.95 -42.12 3.23
N SER A 80 9.99 -41.69 2.51
CA SER A 80 10.66 -42.44 1.43
C SER A 80 12.00 -43.01 1.88
#